data_AF-A0A6A9QF50-F1
#
_entry.id   AF-A0A6A9QF50-F1
#
_cell.length_a   1.000
_cell.length_b   1.000
_cell.length_c   1.000
_cell.angle_alpha   90.00
_cell.angle_beta   90.00
_cell.angle_gamma   90.00
#
_symmetry.space_group_name_H-M   'P 1'
#
loop_
_entity.id
_entity.type
_entity.pdbx_description
1 polymer ?
#
loop_
_entity_poly.entity_id
_entity_poly.type
_entity_poly.pdbx_seq_one_letter_code
_entity_poly.pdbx_strand_id
1 'polypeptide(L)'
;MKTLIVFLNKIDINKILHLQDKKDIYILNEILHIPISFYNWENNCYEEDKILDYVSKKLDNLSFEKIFLLTTLKLCNKIAQKHGKIEIINIDDENMLRKLIASI
;
A
#
# COMPACT_ATOMS: atom_id res chain seq x y z
N MET A 1 14.74 -10.70 -0.80
CA MET A 1 14.33 -9.30 -0.98
C MET A 1 13.55 -8.89 0.25
N LYS A 2 14.07 -7.98 1.07
CA LYS A 2 13.34 -7.51 2.27
C LYS A 2 12.15 -6.64 1.86
N THR A 3 10.95 -7.09 2.18
CA THR A 3 9.70 -6.44 1.79
C THR A 3 8.89 -6.03 3.01
N LEU A 4 8.41 -4.79 3.02
CA LEU A 4 7.52 -4.27 4.07
C LEU A 4 6.09 -4.12 3.53
N ILE A 5 5.12 -4.56 4.31
CA ILE A 5 3.69 -4.35 4.07
C ILE A 5 3.19 -3.33 5.10
N VAL A 6 2.52 -2.28 4.63
CA VAL A 6 1.97 -1.20 5.46
C VAL A 6 0.50 -1.01 5.13
N PHE A 7 -0.34 -0.82 6.14
CA PHE A 7 -1.77 -0.56 5.95
C PHE A 7 -2.07 0.94 5.98
N LEU A 8 -2.81 1.44 4.98
CA LEU A 8 -3.24 2.86 4.94
C LEU A 8 -4.58 3.10 5.64
N ASN A 9 -5.37 2.05 5.79
CA ASN A 9 -6.65 2.05 6.48
C ASN A 9 -6.92 0.66 7.07
N LYS A 10 -8.02 0.54 7.83
CA LYS A 10 -8.40 -0.76 8.40
C LYS A 10 -8.72 -1.75 7.28
N ILE A 11 -7.98 -2.84 7.25
CA ILE A 11 -8.07 -3.92 6.27
C ILE A 11 -8.34 -5.23 7.00
N ASP A 12 -9.10 -6.12 6.37
CA ASP A 12 -9.19 -7.51 6.80
C ASP A 12 -7.85 -8.23 6.52
N ILE A 13 -7.06 -8.39 7.57
CA ILE A 13 -5.73 -9.01 7.49
C ILE A 13 -5.78 -10.47 7.05
N ASN A 14 -6.93 -11.15 7.20
CA ASN A 14 -7.06 -12.55 6.79
C ASN A 14 -6.78 -12.75 5.29
N LYS A 15 -7.04 -11.73 4.45
CA LYS A 15 -6.73 -11.75 3.01
C LYS A 15 -5.23 -11.92 2.73
N ILE A 16 -4.36 -11.53 3.65
CA ILE A 16 -2.91 -11.51 3.47
C ILE A 16 -2.12 -12.18 4.59
N LEU A 17 -2.80 -12.80 5.57
CA LEU A 17 -2.18 -13.38 6.75
C LEU A 17 -1.13 -14.44 6.39
N HIS A 18 -1.41 -15.23 5.35
CA HIS A 18 -0.50 -16.25 4.81
C HIS A 18 0.83 -15.69 4.28
N LEU A 19 0.94 -14.37 4.06
CA LEU A 19 2.20 -13.73 3.66
C LEU A 19 3.16 -13.53 4.84
N GLN A 20 2.66 -13.54 6.09
CA GLN A 20 3.51 -13.38 7.28
C GLN A 20 4.51 -14.54 7.45
N ASP A 21 4.14 -15.73 6.98
CA ASP A 21 4.99 -16.92 7.08
C ASP A 21 6.08 -16.97 6.00
N LYS A 22 6.03 -16.07 5.00
CA LYS A 22 7.07 -15.98 3.97
C LYS A 22 8.31 -15.30 4.51
N LYS A 23 9.47 -15.88 4.20
CA LYS A 23 10.77 -15.32 4.55
C LYS A 23 10.94 -13.91 3.97
N ASP A 24 11.55 -13.01 4.75
CA ASP A 24 11.85 -11.62 4.39
C ASP A 24 10.62 -10.71 4.13
N ILE A 25 9.43 -11.13 4.57
CA ILE A 25 8.22 -10.32 4.61
C ILE A 25 7.98 -9.79 6.02
N TYR A 26 7.76 -8.48 6.11
CA TYR A 26 7.51 -7.79 7.36
C TYR A 26 6.21 -7.02 7.24
N ILE A 27 5.37 -7.08 8.27
CA ILE A 27 4.10 -6.36 8.31
C ILE A 27 4.17 -5.30 9.41
N LEU A 28 3.95 -4.04 9.04
CA LEU A 28 3.78 -2.96 10.01
C LEU A 28 2.37 -3.05 10.58
N ASN A 29 2.26 -3.41 11.85
CA ASN A 29 0.98 -3.57 12.54
C ASN A 29 0.27 -2.24 12.89
N GLU A 30 0.85 -1.10 12.49
CA GLU A 30 0.25 0.22 12.66
C GLU A 30 -0.39 0.69 11.35
N ILE A 31 -1.57 1.31 11.46
CA ILE A 31 -2.25 1.94 10.32
C ILE A 31 -1.63 3.31 10.09
N LEU A 32 -1.10 3.52 8.89
CA LEU A 32 -0.62 4.83 8.45
C LEU A 32 -1.79 5.65 7.90
N HIS A 33 -2.41 6.43 8.77
CA HIS A 33 -3.56 7.26 8.41
C HIS A 33 -3.24 8.28 7.31
N ILE A 34 -4.09 8.31 6.29
CA ILE A 34 -4.01 9.25 5.18
C ILE A 34 -4.84 10.51 5.47
N PRO A 35 -4.29 11.73 5.29
CA PRO A 35 -5.03 12.97 5.44
C PRO A 35 -6.25 13.07 4.51
N ILE A 36 -7.38 13.55 5.05
CA ILE A 36 -8.60 13.78 4.26
C ILE A 36 -8.41 14.85 3.17
N SER A 37 -7.41 15.73 3.30
CA SER A 37 -7.07 16.72 2.27
C SER A 37 -6.55 16.10 0.97
N PHE A 38 -6.25 14.80 0.95
CA PHE A 38 -5.87 14.07 -0.27
C PHE A 38 -7.08 13.50 -0.99
N TYR A 39 -8.28 13.66 -0.42
CA TYR A 39 -9.52 13.25 -1.04
C TYR A 39 -9.95 14.27 -2.09
N ASN A 40 -10.14 13.80 -3.32
CA ASN A 40 -10.72 14.55 -4.41
C ASN A 40 -12.26 14.37 -4.37
N TRP A 41 -12.94 15.41 -3.88
CA TRP A 41 -14.39 15.40 -3.72
C TRP A 41 -15.16 15.36 -5.05
N GLU A 42 -14.59 15.94 -6.11
CA GLU A 42 -15.19 15.94 -7.44
C GLU A 42 -15.22 14.52 -8.03
N ASN A 43 -14.12 13.79 -7.89
CA ASN A 43 -13.97 12.43 -8.42
C ASN A 43 -14.37 11.33 -7.41
N ASN A 44 -14.67 11.71 -6.16
CA ASN A 44 -15.05 10.83 -5.06
C ASN A 44 -14.01 9.70 -4.85
N CYS A 45 -12.73 10.07 -4.73
CA CYS A 45 -11.57 9.18 -4.61
C CYS A 45 -10.38 9.86 -3.93
N TYR A 46 -9.39 9.09 -3.51
CA TYR A 46 -8.11 9.59 -2.99
C TYR A 46 -7.05 9.67 -4.08
N GLU A 47 -6.28 10.75 -4.07
CA GLU A 47 -5.20 10.98 -5.03
C GLU A 47 -3.92 10.26 -4.62
N GLU A 48 -3.51 9.28 -5.42
CA GLU A 48 -2.38 8.39 -5.12
C GLU A 48 -1.04 9.09 -5.10
N ASP A 49 -0.80 10.07 -5.97
CA ASP A 49 0.45 10.82 -6.00
C ASP A 49 0.69 11.54 -4.66
N LYS A 50 -0.37 12.14 -4.08
CA LYS A 50 -0.30 12.78 -2.75
C LYS A 50 -0.06 11.76 -1.64
N ILE A 51 -0.66 10.57 -1.74
CA ILE A 51 -0.41 9.48 -0.79
C ILE A 51 1.06 9.03 -0.89
N LEU A 52 1.56 8.75 -2.09
CA LEU A 52 2.93 8.31 -2.32
C LEU A 52 3.94 9.33 -1.80
N ASP A 53 3.75 10.61 -2.12
CA ASP A 53 4.64 11.70 -1.65
C ASP A 53 4.60 11.90 -0.13
N TYR A 54 3.46 11.64 0.52
CA TYR A 54 3.34 11.71 1.97
C TYR A 54 4.05 10.53 2.65
N VAL A 55 3.87 9.33 2.10
CA VAL A 55 4.39 8.09 2.68
C VAL A 55 5.89 7.92 2.41
N SER A 56 6.38 8.33 1.24
CA SER A 56 7.81 8.29 0.87
C SER A 56 8.68 9.03 1.88
N LYS A 57 8.26 10.24 2.29
CA LYS A 57 8.92 11.04 3.33
C LYS A 57 9.10 10.32 4.66
N LYS A 58 8.26 9.32 4.96
CA LYS A 58 8.31 8.54 6.19
C LYS A 58 9.06 7.21 6.03
N LEU A 59 8.90 6.55 4.89
CA LEU A 59 9.31 5.17 4.71
C LEU A 59 10.55 4.99 3.82
N ASP A 60 10.96 6.00 3.04
CA ASP A 60 12.10 5.88 2.13
C ASP A 60 13.42 5.58 2.85
N ASN A 61 13.57 6.08 4.08
CA ASN A 61 14.77 5.85 4.89
C ASN A 61 14.86 4.43 5.47
N LEU A 62 13.79 3.62 5.38
CA LEU A 62 13.80 2.26 5.89
C LEU A 62 14.57 1.34 4.96
N SER A 63 15.34 0.39 5.51
CA SER A 63 16.23 -0.51 4.74
C SER A 63 15.50 -1.68 4.04
N PHE A 64 14.30 -1.44 3.53
CA PHE A 64 13.54 -2.41 2.73
C PHE A 64 13.80 -2.17 1.23
N GLU A 65 13.85 -3.27 0.47
CA GLU A 65 14.00 -3.25 -0.98
C GLU A 65 12.67 -2.95 -1.67
N LYS A 66 11.55 -3.37 -1.06
CA LYS A 66 10.20 -3.12 -1.57
C LYS A 66 9.25 -2.79 -0.41
N ILE A 67 8.32 -1.87 -0.64
CA ILE A 67 7.29 -1.48 0.32
C ILE A 67 5.94 -1.49 -0.39
N PHE A 68 4.99 -2.27 0.14
CA PHE A 68 3.62 -2.31 -0.34
C PHE A 68 2.71 -1.56 0.63
N LEU A 69 2.00 -0.57 0.11
CA LEU A 69 0.95 0.15 0.83
C LEU A 69 -0.39 -0.49 0.49
N LEU A 70 -0.96 -1.23 1.43
CA LEU A 70 -2.24 -1.88 1.24
C LEU A 70 -3.37 -0.94 1.65
N THR A 71 -4.42 -0.90 0.83
CA THR A 71 -5.58 -0.06 1.06
C THR A 71 -6.86 -0.70 0.52
N THR A 72 -8.01 -0.30 1.06
CA THR A 72 -9.33 -0.47 0.42
C THR A 72 -9.94 0.87 0.02
N LEU A 73 -9.23 1.97 0.22
CA LEU A 73 -9.68 3.29 -0.18
C LEU A 73 -9.86 3.34 -1.70
N LYS A 74 -10.92 4.01 -2.15
CA LYS A 74 -11.14 4.25 -3.58
C LYS A 74 -10.06 5.23 -4.08
N LEU A 75 -9.23 4.77 -4.99
CA LEU A 75 -8.12 5.52 -5.57
C LEU A 75 -8.56 6.18 -6.90
N CYS A 76 -8.00 7.34 -7.24
CA CYS A 76 -8.40 8.10 -8.41
C CYS A 76 -7.86 7.49 -9.71
N ASN A 77 -6.63 7.01 -9.71
CA ASN A 77 -6.08 6.20 -10.77
C ASN A 77 -6.39 4.71 -10.53
N LYS A 78 -6.70 3.99 -11.61
CA LYS A 78 -6.93 2.53 -11.55
C LYS A 78 -5.67 1.72 -11.86
N ILE A 79 -4.55 2.40 -12.06
CA ILE A 79 -3.27 1.79 -12.46
C ILE A 79 -2.36 1.83 -11.23
N ALA A 80 -1.65 0.73 -10.98
CA ALA A 80 -0.67 0.67 -9.91
C ALA A 80 0.38 1.78 -10.08
N GLN A 81 0.38 2.74 -9.16
CA GLN A 81 1.42 3.77 -9.10
C GLN A 81 2.53 3.34 -8.14
N LYS A 82 3.77 3.72 -8.51
CA LYS A 82 4.97 3.45 -7.73
C LYS A 82 5.79 4.73 -7.57
N HIS A 83 6.37 4.90 -6.39
CA HIS A 83 7.39 5.91 -6.12
C HIS A 83 8.62 5.19 -5.58
N GLY A 84 9.67 5.08 -6.40
CA GLY A 84 10.86 4.30 -6.05
C GLY A 84 10.52 2.85 -5.68
N LYS A 85 10.75 2.49 -4.41
CA LYS A 85 10.48 1.16 -3.84
C LYS A 85 9.06 0.98 -3.29
N ILE A 86 8.25 2.03 -3.27
CA ILE A 86 6.91 2.05 -2.67
C ILE A 86 5.86 1.85 -3.75
N GLU A 87 4.95 0.90 -3.56
CA GLU A 87 3.83 0.58 -4.46
C GLU A 87 2.51 0.53 -3.68
N ILE A 88 1.47 1.20 -4.16
CA ILE A 88 0.12 1.13 -3.58
C ILE A 88 -0.64 -0.03 -4.21
N ILE A 89 -1.28 -0.85 -3.37
CA ILE A 89 -2.11 -1.97 -3.77
C ILE A 89 -3.49 -1.82 -3.14
N ASN A 90 -4.51 -1.67 -3.99
CA ASN A 90 -5.89 -1.81 -3.53
C ASN A 90 -6.24 -3.30 -3.44
N ILE A 91 -6.53 -3.78 -2.24
CA ILE A 91 -6.78 -5.20 -1.96
C ILE A 91 -8.20 -5.68 -2.29
N ASP A 92 -9.10 -4.75 -2.67
CA ASP A 92 -10.40 -5.09 -3.23
C ASP A 92 -10.34 -5.27 -4.76
N ASP A 93 -9.23 -4.89 -5.40
CA ASP A 93 -8.93 -5.25 -6.78
C ASP A 93 -8.19 -6.60 -6.81
N GLU A 94 -8.89 -7.67 -7.21
CA GLU A 94 -8.31 -9.02 -7.29
C GLU A 94 -7.06 -9.10 -8.18
N ASN A 95 -6.99 -8.30 -9.25
CA ASN A 95 -5.82 -8.32 -10.14
C ASN A 95 -4.61 -7.73 -9.44
N MET A 96 -4.80 -6.65 -8.67
CA MET A 96 -3.72 -6.06 -7.87
C MET A 96 -3.29 -6.98 -6.73
N LEU A 97 -4.24 -7.66 -6.07
CA LEU A 97 -3.93 -8.64 -5.04
C LEU A 97 -3.11 -9.82 -5.60
N ARG A 98 -3.49 -10.36 -6.76
CA ARG A 98 -2.70 -11.40 -7.45
C ARG A 98 -1.32 -10.91 -7.81
N LYS A 99 -1.19 -9.67 -8.28
CA LYS A 99 0.11 -9.04 -8.60
C LYS A 99 1.00 -8.92 -7.36
N LEU A 100 0.44 -8.55 -6.22
CA LEU A 100 1.15 -8.53 -4.93
C LEU A 100 1.70 -9.92 -4.60
N ILE A 101 0.84 -10.94 -4.64
CA ILE A 101 1.22 -12.33 -4.30
C ILE A 101 2.30 -12.86 -5.24
N ALA A 102 2.23 -12.56 -6.53
CA ALA A 102 3.23 -12.96 -7.52
C ALA A 102 4.56 -12.17 -7.41
N SER A 103 4.54 -11.00 -6.77
CA SER A 103 5.73 -10.15 -6.56
C SER A 103 6.47 -10.46 -5.25
N ILE A 104 5.94 -11.38 -4.44
CA ILE A 104 6.46 -11.80 -3.13
C ILE A 104 6.90 -13.27 -3.21
#